data_AF-A0A223E4Y7-F1
#
_entry.id   AF-A0A223E4Y7-F1
#
_cell.length_a   1.000
_cell.length_b   1.000
_cell.length_c   1.000
_cell.angle_alpha   90.00
_cell.angle_beta   90.00
_cell.angle_gamma   90.00
#
_symmetry.space_group_name_H-M   'P 1'
#
loop_
_entity.id
_entity.type
_entity.pdbx_description
1 polymer ?
#
loop_
_entity_poly.entity_id
_entity_poly.type
_entity_poly.pdbx_seq_one_letter_code
_entity_poly.pdbx_strand_id
1 'polypeptide(L)'
;MTWREDDNWKVVFPEQKIFLMKHHNWAFVAWDLARDRGWIQDNATLFHVDQHLDAAIDGAMVPGMLQAKGLKELSSLTESKLGNETIVGIDNFIWAGFARETIQTIVYVSPEHQDCLFDLEHHAQYLKEHLPKKRIEKLRGIRLDSVEMLEFAKENNLMNSYTEGHSLILDLDLDFFAFQSETESGHTCYILKDTEEIRRDLRSLRTMYSWDTITVALSPQDWYIGGPDNAEYVLKLFLEEFQVDLTQGRDWSVLEEKL
;
A
#
# COMPACT_ATOMS: atom_id res chain seq x y z
N MET A 1 16.73 -11.80 -12.77
CA MET A 1 17.15 -11.40 -11.42
C MET A 1 15.97 -11.65 -10.50
N THR A 2 16.18 -12.24 -9.32
CA THR A 2 15.08 -12.55 -8.39
C THR A 2 14.84 -11.37 -7.45
N TRP A 3 13.65 -11.28 -6.85
CA TRP A 3 13.34 -10.22 -5.87
C TRP A 3 14.26 -10.27 -4.63
N ARG A 4 14.83 -11.45 -4.31
CA ARG A 4 15.79 -11.61 -3.20
C ARG A 4 17.06 -10.81 -3.43
N GLU A 5 17.51 -10.69 -4.68
CA GLU A 5 18.80 -10.10 -5.05
C GLU A 5 18.69 -8.65 -5.52
N ASP A 6 17.49 -8.20 -5.91
CA ASP A 6 17.25 -6.89 -6.51
C ASP A 6 16.33 -6.04 -5.64
N ASP A 7 16.88 -4.99 -5.02
CA ASP A 7 16.11 -4.04 -4.20
C ASP A 7 15.13 -3.19 -5.02
N ASN A 8 15.33 -3.12 -6.34
CA ASN A 8 14.44 -2.42 -7.26
C ASN A 8 13.42 -3.35 -7.93
N TRP A 9 13.33 -4.60 -7.50
CA TRP A 9 12.43 -5.58 -8.10
C TRP A 9 10.98 -5.11 -8.04
N LYS A 10 10.41 -4.97 -9.24
CA LYS A 10 9.07 -4.48 -9.50
C LYS A 10 8.49 -5.24 -10.68
N VAL A 11 7.33 -5.85 -10.46
CA VAL A 11 6.63 -6.64 -11.48
C VAL A 11 5.19 -6.15 -11.59
N VAL A 12 4.64 -6.13 -12.79
CA VAL A 12 3.23 -5.81 -13.05
C VAL A 12 2.59 -6.87 -13.92
N PHE A 13 1.30 -7.09 -13.69
CA PHE A 13 0.38 -7.90 -14.48
C PHE A 13 -0.69 -6.98 -15.06
N PRO A 14 -0.47 -6.36 -16.23
CA PRO A 14 -1.33 -5.28 -16.74
C PRO A 14 -2.79 -5.68 -16.95
N GLU A 15 -3.04 -6.92 -17.34
CA GLU A 15 -4.37 -7.46 -17.58
C GLU A 15 -5.16 -7.60 -16.28
N GLN A 16 -4.51 -8.01 -15.19
CA GLN A 16 -5.08 -8.13 -13.84
C GLN A 16 -4.98 -6.83 -13.04
N LYS A 17 -4.18 -5.85 -13.51
CA LYS A 17 -3.86 -4.59 -12.83
C LYS A 17 -3.24 -4.80 -11.44
N ILE A 18 -2.36 -5.79 -11.34
CA ILE A 18 -1.65 -6.15 -10.10
C ILE A 18 -0.19 -5.75 -10.22
N PHE A 19 0.30 -5.05 -9.21
CA PHE A 19 1.70 -4.66 -9.05
C PHE A 19 2.30 -5.42 -7.87
N LEU A 20 3.47 -6.02 -8.07
CA LEU A 20 4.30 -6.61 -7.02
C LEU A 20 5.58 -5.79 -6.89
N MET A 21 6.02 -5.55 -5.66
CA MET A 21 7.26 -4.82 -5.39
C MET A 21 7.90 -5.30 -4.10
N LYS A 22 9.24 -5.23 -4.03
CA LYS A 22 9.95 -5.68 -2.84
C LYS A 22 9.67 -4.82 -1.61
N HIS A 23 9.55 -3.51 -1.79
CA HIS A 23 9.41 -2.53 -0.71
C HIS A 23 8.18 -1.66 -0.93
N HIS A 24 7.50 -1.30 0.16
CA HIS A 24 6.17 -0.69 0.11
C HIS A 24 6.14 0.73 -0.46
N ASN A 25 7.23 1.48 -0.32
CA ASN A 25 7.38 2.82 -0.89
C ASN A 25 7.03 2.91 -2.39
N TRP A 26 7.19 1.81 -3.14
CA TRP A 26 6.85 1.74 -4.56
C TRP A 26 5.34 1.77 -4.84
N ALA A 27 4.47 1.47 -3.87
CA ALA A 27 3.03 1.43 -4.07
C ALA A 27 2.46 2.77 -4.56
N PHE A 28 2.95 3.90 -4.02
CA PHE A 28 2.52 5.21 -4.50
C PHE A 28 2.83 5.41 -5.99
N VAL A 29 4.01 4.97 -6.44
CA VAL A 29 4.41 5.05 -7.84
C VAL A 29 3.48 4.18 -8.70
N ALA A 30 3.13 2.97 -8.24
CA ALA A 30 2.17 2.11 -8.93
C ALA A 30 0.78 2.75 -9.06
N TRP A 31 0.28 3.41 -8.01
CA TRP A 31 -1.04 4.07 -8.05
C TRP A 31 -1.05 5.22 -9.07
N ASP A 32 0.01 6.04 -9.08
CA ASP A 32 0.13 7.12 -10.06
C ASP A 32 0.22 6.58 -11.50
N LEU A 33 0.97 5.50 -11.73
CA LEU A 33 1.02 4.83 -13.04
C LEU A 33 -0.34 4.23 -13.43
N ALA A 34 -1.06 3.64 -12.48
CA ALA A 34 -2.41 3.12 -12.71
C ALA A 34 -3.37 4.26 -13.09
N ARG A 35 -3.24 5.42 -12.46
CA ARG A 35 -3.99 6.63 -12.81
C ARG A 35 -3.63 7.12 -14.21
N ASP A 36 -2.35 7.23 -14.55
CA ASP A 36 -1.89 7.65 -15.88
C ASP A 36 -2.40 6.71 -16.98
N ARG A 37 -2.58 5.42 -16.66
CA ARG A 37 -3.18 4.41 -17.55
C ARG A 37 -4.71 4.40 -17.57
N GLY A 38 -5.36 5.26 -16.78
CA GLY A 38 -6.82 5.31 -16.63
C GLY A 38 -7.42 4.07 -15.99
N TRP A 39 -6.63 3.30 -15.23
CA TRP A 39 -7.11 2.15 -14.47
C TRP A 39 -7.88 2.59 -13.24
N ILE A 40 -7.44 3.69 -12.62
CA ILE A 40 -8.12 4.39 -11.54
C ILE A 40 -8.38 5.84 -11.94
N GLN A 41 -9.38 6.46 -11.33
CA GLN A 41 -9.62 7.90 -11.41
C GLN A 41 -8.90 8.66 -10.30
N ASP A 42 -8.79 9.98 -10.45
CA ASP A 42 -8.36 10.86 -9.35
C ASP A 42 -9.22 10.65 -8.10
N ASN A 43 -8.60 10.88 -6.93
CA ASN A 43 -9.23 10.79 -5.63
C ASN A 43 -9.83 9.40 -5.35
N ALA A 44 -9.08 8.35 -5.70
CA ALA A 44 -9.42 6.96 -5.41
C ALA A 44 -9.50 6.71 -3.89
N THR A 45 -10.16 5.60 -3.55
CA THR A 45 -10.16 5.05 -2.19
C THR A 45 -9.10 3.97 -2.07
N LEU A 46 -8.17 4.18 -1.16
CA LEU A 46 -7.13 3.23 -0.79
C LEU A 46 -7.61 2.34 0.34
N PHE A 47 -7.53 1.03 0.16
CA PHE A 47 -7.61 0.04 1.24
C PHE A 47 -6.19 -0.44 1.51
N HIS A 48 -5.58 0.07 2.57
CA HIS A 48 -4.22 -0.28 2.98
C HIS A 48 -4.30 -1.36 4.06
N VAL A 49 -3.90 -2.57 3.71
CA VAL A 49 -3.92 -3.78 4.53
C VAL A 49 -2.47 -4.12 4.89
N ASP A 50 -2.11 -3.83 6.14
CA ASP A 50 -0.71 -3.80 6.58
C ASP A 50 -0.65 -3.98 8.10
N GLN A 51 0.46 -4.53 8.59
CA GLN A 51 0.72 -4.58 10.02
C GLN A 51 0.94 -3.16 10.63
N HIS A 52 1.35 -2.21 9.80
CA HIS A 52 1.65 -0.81 10.09
C HIS A 52 0.60 0.12 9.48
N LEU A 53 0.70 1.42 9.76
CA LEU A 53 -0.19 2.44 9.21
C LEU A 53 0.46 3.24 8.07
N ASP A 54 1.78 3.27 7.97
CA ASP A 54 2.55 4.05 6.97
C ASP A 54 2.00 5.47 6.73
N ALA A 55 1.63 6.09 7.85
CA ALA A 55 0.87 7.34 7.88
C ALA A 55 1.73 8.56 8.16
N ALA A 56 3.07 8.47 8.04
CA ALA A 56 3.94 9.62 8.21
C ALA A 56 3.60 10.69 7.16
N ILE A 57 3.28 11.90 7.63
CA ILE A 57 2.64 12.93 6.81
C ILE A 57 3.62 13.72 5.93
N ASP A 58 4.92 13.59 6.18
CA ASP A 58 5.99 14.33 5.51
C ASP A 58 6.24 13.89 4.06
N GLY A 59 5.68 12.76 3.62
CA GLY A 59 5.68 12.35 2.21
C GLY A 59 4.97 13.36 1.30
N ALA A 60 4.04 14.15 1.84
CA ALA A 60 3.39 15.26 1.14
C ALA A 60 4.31 16.49 0.92
N MET A 61 5.46 16.54 1.59
CA MET A 61 6.39 17.69 1.56
C MET A 61 7.55 17.50 0.58
N VAL A 62 7.74 16.27 0.05
CA VAL A 62 8.87 15.91 -0.81
C VAL A 62 8.98 16.88 -2.01
N PRO A 63 10.13 17.55 -2.21
CA PRO A 63 10.32 18.49 -3.31
C PRO A 63 10.07 17.83 -4.67
N GLY A 64 9.31 18.50 -5.53
CA GLY A 64 8.95 17.95 -6.85
C GLY A 64 7.79 16.97 -6.82
N MET A 65 7.26 16.60 -5.64
CA MET A 65 6.20 15.59 -5.49
C MET A 65 4.96 15.90 -6.32
N LEU A 66 4.54 17.16 -6.42
CA LEU A 66 3.34 17.53 -7.18
C LEU A 66 3.59 17.65 -8.69
N GLN A 67 4.85 17.75 -9.11
CA GLN A 67 5.23 18.00 -10.50
C GLN A 67 5.69 16.75 -11.23
N ALA A 68 6.27 15.79 -10.50
CA ALA A 68 6.83 14.56 -11.08
C ALA A 68 5.77 13.77 -11.86
N LYS A 69 6.19 13.19 -12.98
CA LYS A 69 5.32 12.37 -13.84
C LYS A 69 6.02 11.11 -14.34
N GLY A 70 5.23 10.05 -14.50
CA GLY A 70 5.71 8.78 -15.01
C GLY A 70 6.70 8.09 -14.08
N LEU A 71 7.12 6.89 -14.49
CA LEU A 71 7.91 5.99 -13.66
C LEU A 71 9.25 6.62 -13.27
N LYS A 72 9.96 7.21 -14.23
CA LYS A 72 11.30 7.75 -14.00
C LYS A 72 11.36 8.86 -12.94
N GLU A 73 10.51 9.88 -13.06
CA GLU A 73 10.56 11.02 -12.15
C GLU A 73 10.06 10.64 -10.75
N LEU A 74 8.96 9.87 -10.68
CA LEU A 74 8.43 9.38 -9.40
C LEU A 74 9.42 8.46 -8.68
N SER A 75 10.09 7.57 -9.43
CA SER A 75 11.13 6.70 -8.86
C SER A 75 12.30 7.49 -8.26
N SER A 76 12.64 8.65 -8.84
CA SER A 76 13.73 9.50 -8.32
C SER A 76 13.42 10.18 -6.99
N LEU A 77 12.14 10.21 -6.61
CA LEU A 77 11.66 10.75 -5.34
C LEU A 77 11.50 9.68 -4.25
N THR A 78 11.83 8.42 -4.54
CA THR A 78 11.50 7.30 -3.67
C THR A 78 12.75 6.49 -3.31
N GLU A 79 12.85 6.05 -2.05
CA GLU A 79 13.91 5.14 -1.59
C GLU A 79 13.36 4.05 -0.65
N SER A 80 14.00 2.88 -0.66
CA SER A 80 13.64 1.72 0.18
C SER A 80 14.12 1.86 1.64
N LYS A 81 13.78 2.98 2.29
CA LYS A 81 14.12 3.31 3.68
C LYS A 81 13.00 4.15 4.29
N LEU A 82 13.10 4.51 5.57
CA LEU A 82 12.19 5.49 6.18
C LEU A 82 12.28 6.84 5.45
N GLY A 83 11.11 7.39 5.18
CA GLY A 83 10.90 8.63 4.47
C GLY A 83 11.26 9.83 5.32
N ASN A 84 11.21 10.99 4.68
CA ASN A 84 11.27 12.28 5.32
C ASN A 84 10.78 13.35 4.35
N GLU A 85 10.89 14.62 4.73
CA GLU A 85 10.54 15.78 3.91
C GLU A 85 11.28 15.87 2.56
N THR A 86 12.31 15.04 2.30
CA THR A 86 13.10 15.06 1.05
C THR A 86 12.94 13.82 0.19
N ILE A 87 12.40 12.73 0.74
CA ILE A 87 12.26 11.46 0.02
C ILE A 87 11.02 10.70 0.49
N VAL A 88 10.33 10.07 -0.46
CA VAL A 88 9.29 9.09 -0.15
C VAL A 88 9.93 7.78 0.26
N GLY A 89 9.64 7.36 1.49
CA GLY A 89 10.07 6.12 2.06
C GLY A 89 8.94 5.13 2.27
N ILE A 90 9.26 4.06 2.99
CA ILE A 90 8.35 2.95 3.25
C ILE A 90 7.20 3.32 4.21
N ASP A 91 7.28 4.44 4.92
CA ASP A 91 6.34 4.83 5.98
C ASP A 91 5.55 6.13 5.68
N ASN A 92 5.84 6.81 4.56
CA ASN A 92 5.22 8.11 4.22
C ASN A 92 4.61 8.18 2.80
N PHE A 93 4.61 7.07 2.07
CA PHE A 93 4.20 7.01 0.67
C PHE A 93 2.69 7.23 0.46
N ILE A 94 1.85 6.90 1.44
CA ILE A 94 0.41 7.17 1.41
C ILE A 94 0.16 8.67 1.28
N TRP A 95 0.90 9.49 2.03
CA TRP A 95 0.76 10.95 1.99
C TRP A 95 1.28 11.58 0.70
N ALA A 96 2.26 10.96 0.04
CA ALA A 96 2.66 11.32 -1.31
C ALA A 96 1.51 11.12 -2.32
N GLY A 97 0.84 9.95 -2.27
CA GLY A 97 -0.34 9.67 -3.10
C GLY A 97 -1.50 10.62 -2.81
N PHE A 98 -1.72 10.98 -1.54
CA PHE A 98 -2.74 11.95 -1.15
C PHE A 98 -2.41 13.35 -1.67
N ALA A 99 -1.17 13.83 -1.50
CA ALA A 99 -0.75 15.14 -1.97
C ALA A 99 -1.02 15.35 -3.47
N ARG A 100 -0.85 14.29 -4.26
CA ARG A 100 -1.02 14.27 -5.72
C ARG A 100 -2.46 14.06 -6.21
N GLU A 101 -3.42 13.99 -5.29
CA GLU A 101 -4.83 13.69 -5.59
C GLU A 101 -5.02 12.31 -6.27
N THR A 102 -4.03 11.42 -6.18
CA THR A 102 -4.16 10.03 -6.64
C THR A 102 -5.13 9.27 -5.73
N ILE A 103 -4.98 9.48 -4.42
CA ILE A 103 -5.91 8.98 -3.40
C ILE A 103 -6.52 10.15 -2.61
N GLN A 104 -7.71 9.96 -2.07
CA GLN A 104 -8.35 10.94 -1.18
C GLN A 104 -8.91 10.30 0.09
N THR A 105 -9.38 9.07 -0.03
CA THR A 105 -10.01 8.33 1.04
C THR A 105 -9.13 7.15 1.40
N ILE A 106 -8.89 6.93 2.70
CA ILE A 106 -8.02 5.86 3.18
C ILE A 106 -8.76 4.98 4.18
N VAL A 107 -8.86 3.70 3.88
CA VAL A 107 -9.37 2.66 4.76
C VAL A 107 -8.16 1.85 5.22
N TYR A 108 -7.74 2.08 6.45
CA TYR A 108 -6.68 1.30 7.09
C TYR A 108 -7.27 0.00 7.62
N VAL A 109 -6.64 -1.13 7.28
CA VAL A 109 -6.89 -2.44 7.86
C VAL A 109 -5.59 -2.88 8.53
N SER A 110 -5.41 -2.45 9.77
CA SER A 110 -4.16 -2.59 10.49
C SER A 110 -4.40 -2.69 12.00
N PRO A 111 -3.71 -3.61 12.69
CA PRO A 111 -3.76 -3.68 14.15
C PRO A 111 -3.00 -2.52 14.82
N GLU A 112 -2.11 -1.82 14.11
CA GLU A 112 -1.40 -0.67 14.66
C GLU A 112 -2.35 0.48 14.99
N HIS A 113 -2.17 1.08 16.17
CA HIS A 113 -2.97 2.19 16.64
C HIS A 113 -2.14 3.47 16.74
N GLN A 114 -2.59 4.52 16.05
CA GLN A 114 -2.02 5.85 16.15
C GLN A 114 -3.12 6.85 16.50
N ASP A 115 -2.93 7.55 17.62
CA ASP A 115 -3.72 8.71 17.96
C ASP A 115 -3.54 9.79 16.88
N CYS A 116 -4.61 10.52 16.55
CA CYS A 116 -4.57 11.62 15.58
C CYS A 116 -4.37 11.24 14.09
N LEU A 117 -4.57 9.98 13.69
CA LEU A 117 -4.50 9.55 12.27
C LEU A 117 -5.31 10.41 11.28
N PHE A 118 -6.40 11.02 11.76
CA PHE A 118 -7.23 11.96 10.99
C PHE A 118 -7.38 13.33 11.66
N ASP A 119 -6.37 13.77 12.43
CA ASP A 119 -6.35 15.12 13.02
C ASP A 119 -6.03 16.17 11.93
N LEU A 120 -7.08 16.60 11.24
CA LEU A 120 -6.97 17.52 10.11
C LEU A 120 -6.42 18.89 10.49
N GLU A 121 -6.59 19.33 11.74
CA GLU A 121 -6.05 20.60 12.20
C GLU A 121 -4.53 20.50 12.40
N HIS A 122 -4.08 19.43 13.06
CA HIS A 122 -2.65 19.13 13.17
C HIS A 122 -2.00 18.99 11.79
N HIS A 123 -2.58 18.20 10.90
CA HIS A 123 -2.07 18.01 9.54
C HIS A 123 -2.02 19.34 8.77
N ALA A 124 -3.08 20.16 8.86
CA ALA A 124 -3.12 21.47 8.20
C ALA A 124 -2.04 22.41 8.71
N GLN A 125 -1.73 22.37 10.01
CA GLN A 125 -0.67 23.19 10.58
C GLN A 125 0.71 22.70 10.15
N TYR A 126 0.95 21.39 10.13
CA TYR A 126 2.23 20.79 9.74
C TYR A 126 2.53 21.02 8.26
N LEU A 127 1.52 20.83 7.40
CA LEU A 127 1.66 20.88 5.94
C LEU A 127 1.36 22.26 5.33
N LYS A 128 1.15 23.31 6.13
CA LYS A 128 0.64 24.63 5.68
C LYS A 128 1.41 25.28 4.51
N GLU A 129 2.70 24.97 4.38
CA GLU A 129 3.58 25.53 3.34
C GLU A 129 3.65 24.64 2.08
N HIS A 130 3.16 23.41 2.16
CA HIS A 130 3.32 22.37 1.14
C HIS A 130 1.98 21.96 0.51
N LEU A 131 0.89 21.96 1.29
CA LEU A 131 -0.45 21.65 0.81
C LEU A 131 -1.48 22.71 1.26
N PRO A 132 -2.39 23.13 0.37
CA PRO A 132 -3.49 24.01 0.76
C PRO A 132 -4.37 23.36 1.82
N LYS A 133 -4.80 24.11 2.84
CA LYS A 133 -5.73 23.61 3.87
C LYS A 133 -6.96 22.91 3.29
N LYS A 134 -7.52 23.45 2.19
CA LYS A 134 -8.66 22.87 1.47
C LYS A 134 -8.41 21.47 0.90
N ARG A 135 -7.15 21.13 0.59
CA ARG A 135 -6.77 19.78 0.15
C ARG A 135 -6.85 18.81 1.32
N ILE A 136 -6.32 19.22 2.48
CA ILE A 136 -6.26 18.43 3.72
C ILE A 136 -7.66 18.20 4.30
N GLU A 137 -8.54 19.21 4.25
CA GLU A 137 -9.94 19.11 4.67
C GLU A 137 -10.76 18.08 3.86
N LYS A 138 -10.26 17.62 2.70
CA LYS A 138 -10.88 16.55 1.92
C LYS A 138 -10.45 15.14 2.36
N LEU A 139 -9.40 15.01 3.18
CA LEU A 139 -8.97 13.71 3.68
C LEU A 139 -10.11 13.06 4.44
N ARG A 140 -10.39 11.81 4.10
CA ARG A 140 -11.37 10.98 4.80
C ARG A 140 -10.77 9.61 5.03
N GLY A 141 -11.22 8.96 6.09
CA GLY A 141 -10.83 7.59 6.31
C GLY A 141 -11.44 6.96 7.54
N ILE A 142 -11.04 5.71 7.74
CA ILE A 142 -11.38 4.90 8.88
C ILE A 142 -10.24 3.90 9.10
N ARG A 143 -10.08 3.45 10.34
CA ARG A 143 -9.19 2.33 10.69
C ARG A 143 -10.03 1.17 11.21
N LEU A 144 -9.76 -0.01 10.71
CA LEU A 144 -10.31 -1.30 11.12
C LEU A 144 -9.13 -2.19 11.52
N ASP A 145 -9.28 -3.00 12.57
CA ASP A 145 -8.14 -3.74 13.10
C ASP A 145 -7.83 -5.03 12.32
N SER A 146 -8.77 -5.53 11.52
CA SER A 146 -8.63 -6.81 10.82
C SER A 146 -9.48 -6.93 9.55
N VAL A 147 -9.19 -7.95 8.73
CA VAL A 147 -9.96 -8.28 7.53
C VAL A 147 -11.40 -8.67 7.90
N GLU A 148 -11.61 -9.37 9.01
CA GLU A 148 -12.97 -9.73 9.48
C GLU A 148 -13.79 -8.49 9.86
N MET A 149 -13.16 -7.46 10.46
CA MET A 149 -13.84 -6.19 10.71
C MET A 149 -14.21 -5.48 9.42
N LEU A 150 -13.35 -5.55 8.40
CA LEU A 150 -13.65 -5.02 7.08
C LEU A 150 -14.80 -5.77 6.40
N GLU A 151 -14.79 -7.11 6.45
CA GLU A 151 -15.90 -7.93 5.97
C GLU A 151 -17.22 -7.54 6.64
N PHE A 152 -17.21 -7.47 7.97
CA PHE A 152 -18.37 -7.06 8.75
C PHE A 152 -18.85 -5.65 8.37
N ALA A 153 -17.93 -4.69 8.24
CA ALA A 153 -18.26 -3.32 7.86
C ALA A 153 -18.89 -3.25 6.47
N LYS A 154 -18.37 -4.03 5.51
CA LYS A 154 -18.94 -4.13 4.18
C LYS A 154 -20.33 -4.77 4.18
N GLU A 155 -20.50 -5.92 4.85
CA GLU A 155 -21.78 -6.65 4.90
C GLU A 155 -22.90 -5.81 5.51
N ASN A 156 -22.55 -4.90 6.43
CA ASN A 156 -23.48 -3.97 7.07
C ASN A 156 -23.59 -2.62 6.34
N ASN A 157 -23.07 -2.49 5.12
CA ASN A 157 -23.08 -1.25 4.29
C ASN A 157 -22.42 -0.03 4.95
N LEU A 158 -21.52 -0.24 5.91
CA LEU A 158 -20.78 0.86 6.56
C LEU A 158 -19.70 1.44 5.63
N MET A 159 -19.29 0.67 4.62
CA MET A 159 -18.24 1.08 3.67
C MET A 159 -18.76 1.91 2.49
N ASN A 160 -20.07 2.03 2.27
CA ASN A 160 -20.62 2.69 1.08
C ASN A 160 -20.13 4.13 0.90
N SER A 161 -20.02 4.89 2.00
CA SER A 161 -19.54 6.27 1.96
C SER A 161 -18.05 6.42 1.59
N TYR A 162 -17.30 5.31 1.63
CA TYR A 162 -15.90 5.22 1.24
C TYR A 162 -15.73 4.63 -0.16
N THR A 163 -16.68 3.86 -0.68
CA THR A 163 -16.51 3.09 -1.93
C THR A 163 -17.39 3.54 -3.09
N GLU A 164 -18.58 4.08 -2.84
CA GLU A 164 -19.52 4.40 -3.93
C GLU A 164 -19.01 5.53 -4.83
N GLY A 165 -18.89 5.25 -6.13
CA GLY A 165 -18.48 6.25 -7.13
C GLY A 165 -16.98 6.55 -7.17
N HIS A 166 -16.17 5.79 -6.42
CA HIS A 166 -14.71 5.95 -6.38
C HIS A 166 -14.01 4.74 -7.00
N SER A 167 -12.86 4.96 -7.62
CA SER A 167 -11.95 3.86 -7.93
C SER A 167 -11.40 3.25 -6.64
N LEU A 168 -11.25 1.92 -6.60
CA LEU A 168 -10.83 1.19 -5.41
C LEU A 168 -9.45 0.57 -5.62
N ILE A 169 -8.51 0.91 -4.74
CA ILE A 169 -7.16 0.35 -4.71
C ILE A 169 -7.06 -0.58 -3.50
N LEU A 170 -6.64 -1.82 -3.72
CA LEU A 170 -6.16 -2.68 -2.64
C LEU A 170 -4.65 -2.55 -2.57
N ASP A 171 -4.13 -2.09 -1.45
CA ASP A 171 -2.72 -2.06 -1.14
C ASP A 171 -2.45 -3.02 0.01
N LEU A 172 -1.64 -4.04 -0.25
CA LEU A 172 -1.41 -5.15 0.66
C LEU A 172 0.09 -5.28 0.94
N ASP A 173 0.51 -5.07 2.18
CA ASP A 173 1.80 -5.59 2.63
C ASP A 173 1.62 -7.04 3.10
N LEU A 174 2.52 -7.92 2.65
CA LEU A 174 2.51 -9.31 3.07
C LEU A 174 2.90 -9.47 4.54
N ASP A 175 3.53 -8.47 5.16
CA ASP A 175 3.83 -8.48 6.58
C ASP A 175 2.58 -8.41 7.48
N PHE A 176 1.41 -8.01 6.96
CA PHE A 176 0.11 -8.12 7.63
C PHE A 176 -0.19 -9.55 8.13
N PHE A 177 0.43 -10.54 7.49
CA PHE A 177 0.32 -11.95 7.84
C PHE A 177 1.36 -12.41 8.86
N ALA A 178 2.17 -11.51 9.39
CA ALA A 178 3.12 -11.77 10.46
C ALA A 178 2.76 -10.97 11.72
N PHE A 179 3.07 -11.52 12.88
CA PHE A 179 2.95 -10.80 14.15
C PHE A 179 4.23 -10.94 14.96
N GLN A 180 4.53 -9.88 15.71
CA GLN A 180 5.68 -9.85 16.61
C GLN A 180 5.49 -10.85 17.74
N SER A 181 6.55 -11.61 18.02
CA SER A 181 6.65 -12.57 19.12
C SER A 181 8.03 -12.48 19.75
N GLU A 182 8.23 -13.18 20.87
CA GLU A 182 9.52 -13.28 21.56
C GLU A 182 9.93 -14.74 21.70
N THR A 183 11.19 -15.04 21.40
CA THR A 183 11.78 -16.35 21.68
C THR A 183 11.94 -16.56 23.18
N GLU A 184 12.20 -17.81 23.61
CA GLU A 184 12.52 -18.13 25.01
C GLU A 184 13.74 -17.36 25.55
N SER A 185 14.63 -16.91 24.66
CA SER A 185 15.80 -16.09 24.98
C SER A 185 15.53 -14.57 25.01
N GLY A 186 14.28 -14.15 24.78
CA GLY A 186 13.87 -12.74 24.76
C GLY A 186 14.25 -11.98 23.49
N HIS A 187 14.57 -12.69 22.39
CA HIS A 187 14.78 -12.06 21.09
C HIS A 187 13.44 -11.90 20.37
N THR A 188 13.19 -10.70 19.85
CA THR A 188 12.04 -10.45 18.98
C THR A 188 12.17 -11.26 17.69
N CYS A 189 11.09 -11.94 17.32
CA CYS A 189 10.93 -12.61 16.04
C CYS A 189 9.52 -12.35 15.49
N TYR A 190 9.33 -12.64 14.21
CA TYR A 190 8.04 -12.48 13.55
C TYR A 190 7.54 -13.84 13.08
N ILE A 191 6.31 -14.15 13.45
CA ILE A 191 5.67 -15.45 13.21
C ILE A 191 4.49 -15.23 12.27
N LEU A 192 4.40 -16.07 11.24
CA LEU A 192 3.27 -16.03 10.33
C LEU A 192 1.98 -16.50 11.02
N LYS A 193 0.85 -15.90 10.62
CA LYS A 193 -0.49 -16.42 10.85
C LYS A 193 -0.62 -17.86 10.30
N ASP A 194 -1.64 -18.57 10.74
CA ASP A 194 -1.93 -19.91 10.23
C ASP A 194 -2.16 -19.86 8.70
N THR A 195 -1.68 -20.88 7.97
CA THR A 195 -1.80 -20.92 6.51
C THR A 195 -3.24 -20.78 6.03
N GLU A 196 -4.21 -21.41 6.71
CA GLU A 196 -5.62 -21.32 6.32
C GLU A 196 -6.21 -19.95 6.66
N GLU A 197 -5.73 -19.32 7.72
CA GLU A 197 -6.06 -17.92 8.04
C GLU A 197 -5.57 -16.98 6.94
N ILE A 198 -4.30 -17.08 6.53
CA ILE A 198 -3.74 -16.29 5.43
C ILE A 198 -4.54 -16.49 4.14
N ARG A 199 -4.83 -17.75 3.77
CA ARG A 199 -5.62 -18.04 2.57
C ARG A 199 -7.04 -17.50 2.64
N ARG A 200 -7.70 -17.62 3.79
CA ARG A 200 -9.04 -17.08 4.00
C ARG A 200 -9.03 -15.57 3.78
N ASP A 201 -8.12 -14.86 4.45
CA ASP A 201 -8.00 -13.41 4.34
C ASP A 201 -7.69 -12.97 2.90
N LEU A 202 -6.77 -13.65 2.21
CA LEU A 202 -6.47 -13.38 0.79
C LEU A 202 -7.69 -13.60 -0.13
N ARG A 203 -8.47 -14.67 0.09
CA ARG A 203 -9.72 -14.93 -0.67
C ARG A 203 -10.76 -13.85 -0.40
N SER A 204 -10.91 -13.46 0.87
CA SER A 204 -11.81 -12.40 1.27
C SER A 204 -11.43 -11.11 0.56
N LEU A 205 -10.18 -10.65 0.70
CA LEU A 205 -9.68 -9.45 0.02
C LEU A 205 -9.89 -9.53 -1.49
N ARG A 206 -9.52 -10.64 -2.16
CA ARG A 206 -9.71 -10.81 -3.61
C ARG A 206 -11.16 -10.62 -4.06
N THR A 207 -12.11 -11.18 -3.31
CA THR A 207 -13.53 -11.25 -3.73
C THR A 207 -14.39 -10.14 -3.16
N MET A 208 -13.86 -9.39 -2.19
CA MET A 208 -14.61 -8.37 -1.48
C MET A 208 -15.01 -7.20 -2.39
N TYR A 209 -14.13 -6.72 -3.25
CA TYR A 209 -14.47 -5.65 -4.18
C TYR A 209 -13.97 -5.98 -5.58
N SER A 210 -14.55 -5.32 -6.58
CA SER A 210 -13.97 -5.25 -7.92
C SER A 210 -12.85 -4.20 -7.89
N TRP A 211 -11.67 -4.60 -7.43
CA TRP A 211 -10.51 -3.72 -7.32
C TRP A 211 -10.11 -3.20 -8.70
N ASP A 212 -9.92 -1.88 -8.79
CA ASP A 212 -9.45 -1.25 -10.01
C ASP A 212 -7.93 -1.39 -10.17
N THR A 213 -7.20 -1.55 -9.08
CA THR A 213 -5.77 -1.82 -9.04
C THR A 213 -5.40 -2.49 -7.71
N ILE A 214 -4.39 -3.35 -7.73
CA ILE A 214 -3.87 -4.02 -6.54
C ILE A 214 -2.35 -3.80 -6.47
N THR A 215 -1.84 -3.35 -5.33
CA THR A 215 -0.42 -3.27 -5.01
C THR A 215 -0.09 -4.27 -3.91
N VAL A 216 1.01 -5.03 -4.08
CA VAL A 216 1.50 -5.98 -3.07
C VAL A 216 2.97 -5.76 -2.77
N ALA A 217 3.28 -5.39 -1.53
CA ALA A 217 4.64 -5.25 -1.01
C ALA A 217 5.09 -6.54 -0.33
N LEU A 218 6.33 -6.97 -0.56
CA LEU A 218 6.87 -8.21 0.02
C LEU A 218 7.44 -8.01 1.44
N SER A 219 7.95 -6.81 1.70
CA SER A 219 8.61 -6.38 2.95
C SER A 219 9.45 -7.48 3.63
N PRO A 220 10.48 -8.02 2.93
CA PRO A 220 11.15 -9.26 3.32
C PRO A 220 12.11 -9.12 4.50
N GLN A 221 12.08 -8.00 5.23
CA GLN A 221 12.96 -7.73 6.34
C GLN A 221 12.64 -8.61 7.55
N ASP A 222 13.66 -8.95 8.34
CA ASP A 222 13.51 -9.78 9.54
C ASP A 222 12.61 -9.13 10.60
N TRP A 223 12.54 -7.80 10.61
CA TRP A 223 11.72 -7.00 11.54
C TRP A 223 10.33 -6.64 10.99
N TYR A 224 9.92 -7.21 9.86
CA TYR A 224 8.57 -7.07 9.31
C TYR A 224 7.91 -8.44 9.20
N ILE A 225 8.20 -9.19 8.14
CA ILE A 225 7.58 -10.50 7.92
C ILE A 225 8.38 -11.67 8.53
N GLY A 226 9.55 -11.40 9.11
CA GLY A 226 10.44 -12.43 9.66
C GLY A 226 11.41 -13.02 8.63
N GLY A 227 11.72 -12.25 7.59
CA GLY A 227 12.78 -12.58 6.63
C GLY A 227 12.26 -13.07 5.27
N PRO A 228 13.18 -13.30 4.32
CA PRO A 228 12.83 -13.56 2.92
C PRO A 228 12.12 -14.91 2.70
N ASP A 229 12.31 -15.90 3.56
CA ASP A 229 11.65 -17.20 3.43
C ASP A 229 10.15 -17.10 3.75
N ASN A 230 9.78 -16.31 4.75
CA ASN A 230 8.38 -16.00 5.05
C ASN A 230 7.76 -15.17 3.91
N ALA A 231 8.47 -14.16 3.39
CA ALA A 231 8.03 -13.39 2.23
C ALA A 231 7.76 -14.27 0.99
N GLU A 232 8.67 -15.21 0.68
CA GLU A 232 8.46 -16.13 -0.44
C GLU A 232 7.24 -17.04 -0.22
N TYR A 233 7.08 -17.53 1.01
CA TYR A 233 5.96 -18.40 1.35
C TYR A 233 4.62 -17.68 1.21
N VAL A 234 4.48 -16.49 1.78
CA VAL A 234 3.24 -15.70 1.69
C VAL A 234 3.00 -15.22 0.26
N LEU A 235 4.04 -14.81 -0.47
CA LEU A 235 3.92 -14.46 -1.89
C LEU A 235 3.35 -15.63 -2.71
N LYS A 236 3.81 -16.86 -2.45
CA LYS A 236 3.25 -18.04 -3.12
C LYS A 236 1.76 -18.21 -2.82
N LEU A 237 1.33 -18.03 -1.57
CA LEU A 237 -0.08 -18.09 -1.20
C LEU A 237 -0.89 -16.99 -1.92
N PHE A 238 -0.37 -15.77 -1.96
CA PHE A 238 -0.97 -14.66 -2.72
C PHE A 238 -1.15 -15.02 -4.20
N LEU A 239 -0.10 -15.48 -4.87
CA LEU A 239 -0.12 -15.83 -6.29
C LEU A 239 -1.16 -16.93 -6.59
N GLU A 240 -1.26 -17.94 -5.72
CA GLU A 240 -2.26 -19.01 -5.85
C GLU A 240 -3.69 -18.49 -5.66
N GLU A 241 -3.95 -17.73 -4.58
CA GLU A 241 -5.30 -17.23 -4.27
C GLU A 241 -5.76 -16.16 -5.26
N PHE A 242 -4.85 -15.32 -5.78
CA PHE A 242 -5.13 -14.32 -6.81
C PHE A 242 -5.03 -14.87 -8.23
N GLN A 243 -4.66 -16.14 -8.41
CA GLN A 243 -4.52 -16.82 -9.70
C GLN A 243 -3.57 -16.08 -10.66
N VAL A 244 -2.44 -15.64 -10.12
CA VAL A 244 -1.39 -14.92 -10.83
C VAL A 244 -0.20 -15.86 -11.03
N ASP A 245 0.23 -16.01 -12.28
CA ASP A 245 1.44 -16.75 -12.63
C ASP A 245 2.62 -15.78 -12.72
N LEU A 246 3.54 -15.84 -11.75
CA LEU A 246 4.69 -14.94 -11.67
C LEU A 246 5.52 -14.88 -12.97
N THR A 247 5.54 -15.96 -13.76
CA THR A 247 6.29 -16.01 -15.02
C THR A 247 5.71 -15.12 -16.11
N GLN A 248 4.46 -14.67 -15.96
CA GLN A 248 3.78 -13.74 -16.87
C GLN A 248 4.02 -12.28 -16.49
N GLY A 249 4.65 -12.05 -15.35
CA GLY A 249 4.95 -10.72 -14.82
C GLY A 249 5.91 -9.97 -15.73
N ARG A 250 5.68 -8.66 -15.87
CA ARG A 250 6.52 -7.76 -16.67
C ARG A 250 7.14 -6.69 -15.79
N ASP A 251 8.28 -6.16 -16.21
CA ASP A 251 8.84 -4.96 -15.59
C ASP A 251 7.86 -3.78 -15.76
N TRP A 252 7.86 -2.85 -14.80
CA TRP A 252 6.97 -1.67 -14.86
C TRP A 252 7.26 -0.76 -16.05
N SER A 253 8.42 -0.85 -16.69
CA SER A 253 8.75 -0.07 -17.90
C SER A 253 7.73 -0.27 -19.04
N VAL A 254 7.04 -1.41 -19.10
CA VAL A 254 5.96 -1.65 -20.08
C VAL A 254 4.77 -0.69 -19.90
N LEU A 255 4.69 -0.02 -18.75
CA LEU A 255 3.72 1.01 -18.45
C LEU A 255 4.08 2.38 -19.05
N GLU A 256 5.30 2.58 -19.53
CA GLU A 256 5.69 3.80 -20.24
C GLU A 256 5.43 3.71 -21.76
N GLU A 257 5.32 2.50 -22.32
CA GLU A 257 5.26 2.29 -23.78
C GLU A 257 3.94 2.69 -24.46
N LYS A 258 2.94 3.20 -23.74
CA LYS A 258 1.59 3.49 -24.28
C LYS A 258 0.96 4.82 -23.81
N LEU A 259 1.78 5.82 -23.50
CA LEU A 259 1.30 7.21 -23.32
C LEU A 259 1.44 7.99 -24.62
#